data_AF-A0A914GV16-F1
#
_entry.id   AF-A0A914GV16-F1
#
_cell.length_a   1.000
_cell.length_b   1.000
_cell.length_c   1.000
_cell.angle_alpha   90.00
_cell.angle_beta   90.00
_cell.angle_gamma   90.00
#
_symmetry.space_group_name_H-M   'P 1'
#
loop_
_entity.id
_entity.type
_entity.pdbx_description
1 polymer ?
#
loop_
_entity_poly.entity_id
_entity_poly.type
_entity_poly.pdbx_seq_one_letter_code
_entity_poly.pdbx_strand_id
1 'polypeptide(L)'
;MRLSLIRAGEKHFGNLGKAYGWYFIRLAPSEQNVWKDFFYDAFVKPVKRQLPHWWMFFFPTVTYFLVKDWAYKEYHRIGRIKDISDDA
;
A
#
# COMPACT_ATOMS: atom_id res chain seq x y z
N MET A 1 -9.91 43.45 -3.94
CA MET A 1 -8.88 42.59 -3.31
C MET A 1 -8.46 41.53 -4.33
N ARG A 2 -7.20 41.51 -4.74
CA ARG A 2 -6.69 40.56 -5.74
C ARG A 2 -6.45 39.22 -5.02
N LEU A 3 -7.18 38.17 -5.39
CA LEU A 3 -6.91 36.79 -4.96
C LEU A 3 -5.56 36.36 -5.54
N SER A 4 -4.47 36.57 -4.82
CA SER A 4 -3.21 35.88 -5.13
C SER A 4 -3.34 34.45 -4.62
N LEU A 5 -3.26 33.50 -5.54
CA LEU A 5 -3.17 32.08 -5.20
C LEU A 5 -1.84 31.89 -4.48
N ILE A 6 -1.84 31.77 -3.15
CA ILE A 6 -0.62 31.43 -2.38
C ILE A 6 -0.26 29.99 -2.78
N ARG A 7 0.64 29.85 -3.76
CA ARG A 7 1.12 28.56 -4.23
C ARG A 7 2.02 27.96 -3.16
N ALA A 8 1.58 26.86 -2.55
CA ALA A 8 2.33 26.14 -1.52
C ALA A 8 3.75 25.71 -1.96
N GLY A 9 4.00 25.61 -3.28
CA GLY A 9 5.30 25.25 -3.86
C GLY A 9 6.27 26.40 -4.12
N GLU A 10 5.86 27.66 -4.01
CA GLU A 10 6.75 28.83 -4.25
C GLU A 10 7.47 29.30 -2.96
N LYS A 11 7.37 28.52 -1.87
CA LYS A 11 8.06 28.81 -0.61
C LYS A 11 9.51 28.35 -0.68
N HIS A 12 10.44 29.31 -0.67
CA HIS A 12 11.88 29.05 -0.58
C HIS A 12 12.33 28.70 0.85
N PHE A 13 13.53 28.13 0.97
CA PHE A 13 14.17 27.91 2.27
C PHE A 13 14.19 29.21 3.09
N GLY A 14 13.77 29.12 4.35
CA GLY A 14 13.59 30.27 5.24
C GLY A 14 12.15 30.83 5.31
N ASN A 15 11.26 30.49 4.36
CA ASN A 15 9.85 30.93 4.35
C ASN A 15 8.83 29.77 4.41
N LEU A 16 9.27 28.61 4.91
CA LEU A 16 8.44 27.40 4.99
C LEU A 16 7.50 27.42 6.21
N GLY A 17 7.95 27.98 7.33
CA GLY A 17 7.20 28.08 8.57
C GLY A 17 8.11 28.40 9.76
N LYS A 18 7.50 28.60 10.93
CA LYS A 18 8.23 28.81 12.19
C LYS A 18 8.34 27.49 12.93
N ALA A 19 9.56 27.05 13.23
CA ALA A 19 9.83 25.90 14.10
C ALA A 19 10.64 26.37 15.31
N TYR A 20 10.11 26.19 16.51
CA TYR A 20 10.76 26.60 17.77
C TYR A 20 11.05 25.38 18.64
N GLY A 21 12.26 25.29 19.20
CA GLY A 21 12.65 24.23 20.14
C GLY A 21 13.12 22.91 19.50
N TRP A 22 13.40 22.88 18.20
CA TRP A 22 13.86 21.68 17.49
C TRP A 22 15.37 21.72 17.33
N TYR A 23 16.07 20.78 17.95
CA TYR A 23 17.51 20.60 17.79
C TYR A 23 17.79 19.31 17.03
N PHE A 24 18.59 19.39 15.96
CA PHE A 24 18.97 18.24 15.15
C PHE A 24 20.44 17.93 15.35
N ILE A 25 20.74 16.74 15.86
CA ILE A 25 22.10 16.23 16.01
C ILE A 25 22.34 15.23 14.89
N ARG A 26 23.38 15.45 14.09
CA ARG A 26 23.76 14.58 12.98
C ARG A 26 25.29 14.48 12.89
N LEU A 27 25.78 13.29 12.57
CA LEU A 27 27.20 13.07 12.26
C LEU A 27 27.47 13.47 10.80
N ALA A 28 28.71 13.85 10.48
CA ALA A 28 29.11 14.11 9.11
C ALA A 28 29.02 12.81 8.27
N PRO A 29 28.66 12.88 6.97
CA PRO A 29 28.56 11.67 6.14
C PRO A 29 29.85 10.84 6.08
N SER A 30 31.02 11.49 6.17
CA SER A 30 32.34 10.84 6.19
C SER A 30 32.60 10.00 7.45
N GLU A 31 31.90 10.28 8.55
CA GLU A 31 32.06 9.58 9.83
C GLU A 31 31.05 8.42 9.96
N GLN A 32 30.15 8.26 8.99
CA GLN A 32 29.12 7.24 8.99
C GLN A 32 29.50 6.11 8.04
N ASN A 33 29.20 4.87 8.43
CA ASN A 33 29.32 3.74 7.51
C ASN A 33 28.12 3.74 6.54
N VAL A 34 28.42 3.77 5.23
CA VAL A 34 27.44 3.86 4.13
C VAL A 34 26.43 2.70 4.15
N TRP A 35 26.86 1.50 4.54
CA TRP A 35 26.03 0.29 4.49
C TRP A 35 25.58 -0.19 5.87
N LYS A 36 25.64 0.68 6.88
CA LYS A 36 25.18 0.33 8.22
C LYS A 36 23.73 -0.15 8.16
N ASP A 37 23.48 -1.32 8.73
CA ASP A 37 22.17 -1.97 8.82
C ASP A 37 21.47 -2.19 7.47
N PHE A 38 22.21 -2.20 6.35
CA PHE A 38 21.63 -2.28 5.01
C PHE A 38 20.59 -3.41 4.86
N PHE A 39 20.93 -4.63 5.27
CA PHE A 39 20.01 -5.76 5.16
C PHE A 39 18.77 -5.63 6.06
N TYR A 40 18.94 -5.06 7.26
CA TYR A 40 17.82 -4.82 8.16
C TYR A 40 16.88 -3.75 7.60
N ASP A 41 17.45 -2.69 7.03
CA ASP A 41 16.72 -1.56 6.49
C ASP A 41 16.09 -1.85 5.12
N ALA A 42 16.71 -2.72 4.32
CA ALA A 42 16.22 -3.11 3.00
C ALA A 42 15.19 -4.25 3.06
N PHE A 43 15.29 -5.19 4.01
CA PHE A 43 14.42 -6.36 4.04
C PHE A 43 13.49 -6.36 5.26
N VAL A 44 14.04 -6.17 6.47
CA VAL A 44 13.24 -6.32 7.69
C VAL A 44 12.27 -5.15 7.88
N LYS A 45 12.74 -3.91 7.72
CA LYS A 45 11.89 -2.72 7.85
C LYS A 45 10.75 -2.70 6.82
N PRO A 46 10.97 -2.93 5.51
CA PRO A 46 9.90 -2.85 4.52
C PRO A 46 8.88 -3.96 4.68
N VAL A 47 9.30 -5.18 5.00
CA VAL A 47 8.39 -6.30 5.27
C VAL A 47 7.53 -6.01 6.50
N LYS A 48 8.12 -5.59 7.63
CA LYS A 48 7.35 -5.20 8.82
C LYS A 48 6.36 -4.07 8.55
N ARG A 49 6.74 -3.10 7.71
CA ARG A 49 5.87 -1.98 7.31
C ARG A 49 4.74 -2.44 6.38
N GLN A 50 4.98 -3.42 5.50
CA GLN A 50 3.98 -3.87 4.54
C GLN A 50 3.05 -4.99 4.99
N LEU A 51 3.46 -5.79 5.97
CA LEU A 51 2.63 -6.84 6.56
C LEU A 51 1.20 -6.37 6.93
N PRO A 52 1.00 -5.22 7.60
CA PRO A 52 -0.35 -4.72 7.90
C PRO A 52 -1.17 -4.40 6.65
N HIS A 53 -0.52 -3.90 5.59
CA HIS A 53 -1.18 -3.51 4.34
C HIS A 53 -1.51 -4.71 3.44
N TRP A 54 -0.79 -5.82 3.57
CA TRP A 54 -1.07 -7.05 2.81
C TRP A 54 -2.47 -7.57 3.06
N TRP A 55 -3.02 -7.43 4.28
CA TRP A 55 -4.39 -7.83 4.58
C TRP A 55 -5.43 -7.11 3.72
N MET A 56 -5.21 -5.83 3.45
CA MET A 56 -6.11 -5.02 2.62
C MET A 56 -6.19 -5.54 1.17
N PHE A 57 -5.12 -6.14 0.66
CA PHE A 57 -5.09 -6.72 -0.68
C PHE A 57 -5.44 -8.21 -0.69
N PHE A 58 -5.06 -8.93 0.37
CA PHE A 58 -5.27 -10.37 0.49
C PHE A 58 -6.75 -10.72 0.61
N PHE A 59 -7.49 -10.06 1.50
CA PHE A 59 -8.90 -10.39 1.74
C PHE A 59 -9.77 -10.24 0.48
N PRO A 60 -9.79 -9.08 -0.22
CA PRO A 60 -10.62 -8.94 -1.41
C PRO A 60 -10.25 -9.93 -2.51
N THR A 61 -8.95 -10.20 -2.68
CA THR A 61 -8.45 -11.13 -3.69
C THR A 61 -8.93 -12.55 -3.41
N VAL A 62 -8.74 -13.03 -2.18
CA VAL A 62 -9.18 -14.38 -1.77
C VAL A 62 -10.70 -14.51 -1.86
N THR A 63 -11.44 -13.51 -1.38
CA THR A 63 -12.91 -13.52 -1.47
C THR A 63 -13.38 -13.58 -2.91
N TYR A 64 -12.78 -12.80 -3.82
CA TYR A 64 -13.13 -12.83 -5.23
C TYR A 64 -12.91 -14.22 -5.84
N PHE A 65 -11.76 -14.84 -5.57
CA PHE A 65 -11.46 -16.17 -6.07
C PHE A 65 -12.45 -17.22 -5.54
N LEU A 66 -12.78 -17.20 -4.25
CA LEU A 66 -13.73 -18.13 -3.65
C LEU A 66 -15.14 -17.98 -4.25
N VAL A 67 -15.61 -16.75 -4.43
CA VAL A 67 -16.93 -16.47 -5.03
C VAL A 67 -16.97 -16.93 -6.48
N LYS A 68 -15.91 -16.66 -7.25
CA LYS A 68 -15.79 -17.10 -8.64
C LYS A 68 -15.85 -18.63 -8.75
N ASP A 69 -15.12 -19.33 -7.88
CA ASP A 69 -15.07 -20.79 -7.88
C ASP A 69 -16.41 -21.42 -7.52
N TRP A 70 -17.12 -20.82 -6.56
CA TRP A 70 -18.47 -21.23 -6.19
C TRP A 70 -19.47 -21.03 -7.34
N ALA A 71 -19.47 -19.85 -7.95
CA ALA A 71 -20.37 -19.52 -9.06
C ALA A 71 -20.16 -20.47 -10.26
N TYR A 72 -18.91 -20.81 -10.56
CA TYR A 72 -18.59 -21.76 -11.63
C TYR A 72 -19.13 -23.17 -11.33
N LYS A 73 -18.94 -23.67 -10.10
CA LYS A 73 -19.46 -24.99 -9.69
C LYS A 73 -20.98 -25.04 -9.73
N GLU A 74 -21.64 -23.96 -9.30
CA GLU A 74 -23.09 -23.87 -9.27
C GLU A 74 -23.69 -23.80 -10.68
N TYR A 75 -23.06 -23.04 -11.59
CA TYR A 75 -23.47 -23.00 -12.99
C TYR A 75 -23.45 -24.40 -13.64
N HIS A 76 -22.36 -25.16 -13.44
CA HIS A 76 -22.25 -26.55 -13.92
C HIS A 76 -23.23 -27.52 -13.23
N ARG A 77 -23.62 -27.24 -11.99
CA ARG A 77 -24.64 -28.03 -11.29
C ARG A 77 -26.01 -27.81 -11.93
N ILE A 78 -26.38 -26.55 -12.17
CA ILE A 78 -27.66 -26.18 -12.78
C ILE A 78 -27.75 -26.69 -14.22
N GLY A 79 -26.69 -26.53 -15.02
CA GLY A 79 -26.64 -27.05 -16.40
C GLY A 79 -26.95 -28.55 -16.46
N ARG A 80 -26.28 -29.36 -15.63
CA ARG A 80 -26.54 -30.80 -15.55
C ARG A 80 -27.97 -31.17 -15.13
N ILE A 81 -28.59 -30.38 -14.26
CA ILE A 81 -29.99 -30.61 -13.84
C ILE A 81 -30.95 -30.32 -15.00
N LYS A 82 -30.68 -29.27 -15.78
CA LYS A 82 -31.51 -28.88 -16.92
C LYS A 82 -31.44 -29.89 -18.06
N ASP A 83 -30.24 -30.39 -18.38
CA ASP A 83 -30.07 -31.40 -19.42
C ASP A 83 -30.85 -32.69 -19.09
N ILE A 84 -30.83 -33.12 -17.81
CA ILE A 84 -31.61 -34.28 -17.34
C ILE A 84 -33.13 -34.05 -17.45
N SER A 85 -33.62 -32.82 -17.26
CA SER A 85 -35.06 -32.52 -17.38
C SER A 85 -35.53 -32.39 -18.82
N ASP A 86 -34.65 -32.00 -19.75
CA ASP A 86 -34.99 -31.87 -21.17
C ASP A 86 -34.95 -33.24 -21.89
N ASP A 87 -34.28 -34.26 -21.32
CA ASP A 87 -34.20 -35.64 -21.82
C ASP A 87 -35.30 -36.59 -21.27
N ALA A 88 -36.16 -36.14 -20.35
CA ALA A 88 -37.22 -36.93 -19.69
C ALA A 88 -38.62 -36.63 -20.24
#